data_AF-A0A9P7EDB0-F1
#
_entry.id   AF-A0A9P7EDB0-F1
#
_cell.length_a   1.000
_cell.length_b   1.000
_cell.length_c   1.000
_cell.angle_alpha   90.00
_cell.angle_beta   90.00
_cell.angle_gamma   90.00
#
_symmetry.space_group_name_H-M   'P 1'
#
loop_
_entity.id
_entity.type
_entity.pdbx_description
1 polymer ?
#
loop_
_entity_poly.entity_id
_entity_poly.type
_entity_poly.pdbx_seq_one_letter_code
_entity_poly.pdbx_strand_id
1 'polypeptide(L)'
;MDTHSDEYTGMLQHTGGASGGTNTMAAEIIEAYLSKQFIKAMKIALSYARDDKLVETTIKGNVPWCDTTPKAKGGRQGLILVTCGPATQVSHHFDSLLMLVKDNIFDFIIVFGGASTLPMNIGPMVQAFVRNATLFRIPDVWDSLCELLASSPDVLDHNTIVIVYASYVEGKHMVESREISKHCPPHHVFGHEFSACAKEGCHPAASDNQVSTKNSKVRIICAKCQWTSAWVAIDMDNKYFFCIKPTIAPMLFWHHFPPSAGLNNFFMNATWDANGKSKRKKRQEDNADASTSHHAKCQRLSSSLEGSSSDGNEGLPMICE
;
A
#
# COMPACT_ATOMS: atom_id res chain seq x y z
N MET A 1 16.96 4.47 -23.42
CA MET A 1 18.09 3.93 -24.18
C MET A 1 18.99 3.06 -23.29
N ASP A 2 18.61 1.79 -23.18
CA ASP A 2 19.44 0.61 -22.92
C ASP A 2 20.08 0.27 -24.24
N THR A 3 21.27 0.78 -24.58
CA THR A 3 21.79 0.67 -25.95
C THR A 3 22.25 -0.73 -26.33
N HIS A 4 21.83 -1.78 -25.62
CA HIS A 4 22.21 -3.16 -25.90
C HIS A 4 21.05 -4.18 -25.98
N SER A 5 19.78 -3.77 -26.06
CA SER A 5 18.72 -4.67 -26.54
C SER A 5 17.68 -3.94 -27.39
N ASP A 6 17.75 -4.15 -28.70
CA ASP A 6 17.01 -3.42 -29.73
C ASP A 6 15.51 -3.75 -29.83
N GLU A 7 14.96 -4.67 -29.04
CA GLU A 7 13.67 -5.22 -29.45
C GLU A 7 12.43 -4.46 -28.97
N TYR A 8 12.33 -3.92 -27.74
CA TYR A 8 11.03 -3.33 -27.32
C TYR A 8 11.03 -2.15 -26.33
N THR A 9 12.16 -1.59 -25.89
CA THR A 9 12.14 -0.52 -24.87
C THR A 9 13.31 0.46 -24.97
N GLY A 10 13.02 1.75 -25.07
CA GLY A 10 14.01 2.81 -24.89
C GLY A 10 14.43 2.96 -23.43
N MET A 11 15.28 2.09 -22.88
CA MET A 11 15.68 2.05 -21.45
C MET A 11 16.61 3.20 -20.93
N LEU A 12 16.21 4.46 -20.68
CA LEU A 12 17.21 5.54 -20.45
C LEU A 12 17.99 5.35 -19.13
N GLN A 13 19.29 5.04 -19.22
CA GLN A 13 20.19 5.11 -18.07
C GLN A 13 20.75 6.54 -17.95
N HIS A 14 20.26 7.31 -16.98
CA HIS A 14 20.85 8.61 -16.62
C HIS A 14 21.68 8.45 -15.35
N THR A 15 22.99 8.23 -15.48
CA THR A 15 23.93 8.33 -14.37
C THR A 15 24.24 9.81 -14.17
N GLY A 16 23.61 10.45 -13.18
CA GLY A 16 23.83 11.85 -12.87
C GLY A 16 25.30 12.12 -12.51
N GLY A 17 26.08 12.59 -13.47
CA GLY A 17 27.49 12.94 -13.33
C GLY A 17 27.72 14.34 -12.75
N ALA A 18 27.02 14.68 -11.67
CA ALA A 18 27.26 15.93 -10.95
C ALA A 18 28.02 15.64 -9.66
N SER A 19 29.29 16.03 -9.64
CA SER A 19 30.23 16.00 -8.50
C SER A 19 29.77 16.85 -7.27
N GLY A 20 28.53 17.33 -7.25
CA GLY A 20 27.94 18.16 -6.20
C GLY A 20 26.86 17.49 -5.32
N GLY A 21 26.54 16.21 -5.53
CA GLY A 21 25.67 15.45 -4.61
C GLY A 21 24.18 15.85 -4.59
N THR A 22 23.69 16.63 -5.55
CA THR A 22 22.26 16.92 -5.67
C THR A 22 21.55 15.79 -6.40
N ASN A 23 20.63 15.09 -5.72
CA ASN A 23 19.78 14.05 -6.31
C ASN A 23 19.01 14.63 -7.50
N THR A 24 19.26 14.15 -8.73
CA THR A 24 18.51 14.55 -9.93
C THR A 24 17.05 14.10 -9.78
N MET A 25 16.10 15.01 -10.02
CA MET A 25 14.68 14.70 -9.81
C MET A 25 14.16 13.76 -10.92
N ALA A 26 13.30 12.80 -10.58
CA ALA A 26 12.67 11.95 -11.59
C ALA A 26 11.89 12.76 -12.64
N ALA A 27 11.22 13.84 -12.21
CA ALA A 27 10.54 14.77 -13.09
C ALA A 27 11.51 15.51 -14.02
N GLU A 28 12.70 15.90 -13.54
CA GLU A 28 13.73 16.53 -14.38
C GLU A 28 14.28 15.57 -15.42
N ILE A 29 14.43 14.28 -15.09
CA ILE A 29 14.87 13.26 -16.07
C ILE A 29 13.80 13.09 -17.15
N ILE A 30 12.52 13.04 -16.77
CA ILE A 30 11.41 12.97 -17.73
C ILE A 30 11.34 14.24 -18.57
N GLU A 31 11.47 15.41 -17.97
CA GLU A 31 11.50 16.70 -18.65
C GLU A 31 12.72 16.86 -19.56
N ALA A 32 13.88 16.33 -19.19
CA ALA A 32 15.07 16.32 -20.02
C ALA A 32 14.89 15.37 -21.21
N TYR A 33 14.30 14.20 -20.99
CA TYR A 33 14.12 13.17 -22.02
C TYR A 33 13.03 13.53 -23.02
N LEU A 34 11.85 13.92 -22.53
CA LEU A 34 10.73 14.30 -23.38
C LEU A 34 10.87 15.74 -23.89
N SER A 35 11.70 16.56 -23.25
CA SER A 35 11.72 18.03 -23.31
C SER A 35 10.56 18.69 -22.54
N LYS A 36 10.87 19.73 -21.75
CA LYS A 36 9.86 20.62 -21.13
C LYS A 36 8.85 21.14 -22.16
N GLN A 37 9.31 21.39 -23.38
CA GLN A 37 8.46 21.88 -24.46
C GLN A 37 7.44 20.83 -24.92
N PHE A 38 7.84 19.56 -25.05
CA PHE A 38 6.92 18.48 -25.40
C PHE A 38 5.85 18.28 -24.34
N ILE A 39 6.23 18.21 -23.06
CA ILE A 39 5.27 18.04 -21.96
C ILE A 39 4.29 19.21 -21.95
N LYS A 40 4.79 20.44 -22.11
CA LYS A 40 3.95 21.65 -22.22
C LYS A 40 3.01 21.56 -23.44
N ALA A 41 3.51 21.15 -24.60
CA ALA A 41 2.72 21.03 -25.83
C ALA A 41 1.63 19.96 -25.70
N MET A 42 1.95 18.80 -25.11
CA MET A 42 1.00 17.73 -24.82
C MET A 42 -0.11 18.20 -23.85
N LYS A 43 0.26 18.90 -22.77
CA LYS A 43 -0.73 19.47 -21.84
C LYS A 43 -1.65 20.47 -22.53
N ILE A 44 -1.09 21.35 -23.36
CA ILE A 44 -1.86 22.33 -24.14
C ILE A 44 -2.80 21.62 -25.13
N ALA A 45 -2.31 20.61 -25.85
CA ALA A 45 -3.12 19.86 -26.79
C ALA A 45 -4.28 19.15 -26.09
N LEU A 46 -4.03 18.52 -24.93
CA LEU A 46 -5.05 17.84 -24.14
C LEU A 46 -6.04 18.82 -23.49
N SER A 47 -5.60 20.02 -23.07
CA SER A 47 -6.52 21.03 -22.55
C SER A 47 -7.45 21.55 -23.65
N TYR A 48 -6.92 21.87 -24.84
CA TYR A 48 -7.77 22.22 -25.98
C TYR A 48 -8.72 21.07 -26.34
N ALA A 49 -8.26 19.83 -26.26
CA ALA A 49 -9.09 18.67 -26.54
C ALA A 49 -10.21 18.45 -25.49
N ARG A 50 -10.03 18.89 -24.26
CA ARG A 50 -11.06 18.81 -23.21
C ARG A 50 -12.04 19.99 -23.26
N ASP A 51 -11.55 21.18 -23.57
CA ASP A 51 -12.32 22.43 -23.48
C ASP A 51 -13.04 22.84 -24.78
N ASP A 52 -12.86 22.09 -25.87
CA ASP A 52 -13.55 22.36 -27.14
C ASP A 52 -15.05 22.04 -27.05
N LYS A 53 -15.84 23.08 -26.76
CA LYS A 53 -17.31 23.05 -26.74
C LYS A 53 -17.96 23.12 -28.12
N LEU A 54 -17.22 23.49 -29.17
CA LEU A 54 -17.77 23.56 -30.54
C LEU A 54 -18.09 22.15 -31.06
N VAL A 55 -17.29 21.16 -30.67
CA VAL A 55 -17.46 19.78 -31.13
C VAL A 55 -18.56 19.03 -30.36
N GLU A 56 -18.84 19.38 -29.11
CA GLU A 56 -20.00 18.85 -28.34
C GLU A 56 -21.33 19.04 -29.07
N THR A 57 -21.49 20.13 -29.84
CA THR A 57 -22.70 20.36 -30.63
C THR A 57 -22.77 19.56 -31.93
N THR A 58 -21.65 18.99 -32.39
CA THR A 58 -21.55 18.33 -33.71
C THR A 58 -21.82 16.82 -33.62
N ILE A 59 -21.56 16.20 -32.47
CA ILE A 59 -21.75 14.75 -32.28
C ILE A 59 -23.06 14.51 -31.52
N LYS A 60 -24.14 14.24 -32.27
CA LYS A 60 -25.46 13.85 -31.75
C LYS A 60 -25.43 12.46 -31.11
N GLY A 61 -24.83 12.36 -29.93
CA GLY A 61 -24.82 11.15 -29.12
C GLY A 61 -23.70 11.27 -28.11
N ASN A 62 -24.04 11.20 -26.82
CA ASN A 62 -23.28 11.35 -25.56
C ASN A 62 -21.85 10.74 -25.47
N VAL A 63 -21.09 10.68 -26.55
CA VAL A 63 -19.72 10.19 -26.61
C VAL A 63 -18.82 11.42 -26.59
N PRO A 64 -17.88 11.54 -25.63
CA PRO A 64 -16.89 12.61 -25.63
C PRO A 64 -16.18 12.62 -26.97
N TRP A 65 -16.07 13.78 -27.61
CA TRP A 65 -15.41 13.88 -28.91
C TRP A 65 -13.93 13.51 -28.83
N CYS A 66 -13.29 13.80 -27.69
CA CYS A 66 -11.97 13.33 -27.33
C CYS A 66 -12.08 12.22 -26.28
N ASP A 67 -12.16 10.98 -26.75
CA ASP A 67 -11.99 9.81 -25.89
C ASP A 67 -10.49 9.63 -25.62
N THR A 68 -10.06 9.99 -24.41
CA THR A 68 -8.67 9.80 -23.96
C THR A 68 -8.45 8.46 -23.27
N THR A 69 -9.43 7.57 -23.30
CA THR A 69 -9.25 6.22 -22.76
C THR A 69 -8.22 5.44 -23.57
N PRO A 70 -7.56 4.44 -22.97
CA PRO A 70 -6.62 3.57 -23.68
C PRO A 70 -7.23 2.94 -24.94
N LYS A 71 -8.54 2.67 -24.93
CA LYS A 71 -9.26 2.07 -26.06
C LYS A 71 -9.22 2.99 -27.29
N ALA A 72 -9.50 4.27 -27.10
CA ALA A 72 -9.50 5.26 -28.19
C ALA A 72 -8.09 5.68 -28.61
N LYS A 73 -7.12 5.69 -27.69
CA LYS A 73 -5.70 5.92 -28.00
C LYS A 73 -5.02 4.77 -28.74
N GLY A 74 -5.69 3.61 -28.89
CA GLY A 74 -5.11 2.41 -29.51
C GLY A 74 -4.19 1.60 -28.59
N GLY A 75 -4.16 1.90 -27.29
CA GLY A 75 -3.34 1.22 -26.30
C GLY A 75 -3.12 2.05 -25.04
N ARG A 76 -2.36 1.49 -24.10
CA ARG A 76 -1.93 2.18 -22.88
C ARG A 76 -0.57 2.85 -23.06
N GLN A 77 -0.41 4.04 -22.51
CA GLN A 77 0.82 4.79 -22.38
C GLN A 77 1.34 4.64 -20.94
N GLY A 78 2.32 3.77 -20.75
CA GLY A 78 2.93 3.53 -19.46
C GLY A 78 4.32 4.17 -19.34
N LEU A 79 4.67 4.61 -18.14
CA LEU A 79 6.05 4.96 -17.79
C LEU A 79 6.54 4.06 -16.66
N ILE A 80 7.73 3.49 -16.81
CA ILE A 80 8.37 2.69 -15.78
C ILE A 80 9.68 3.38 -15.39
N LEU A 81 9.81 3.69 -14.10
CA LEU A 81 10.95 4.37 -13.52
C LEU A 81 11.68 3.43 -12.58
N VAL A 82 13.00 3.42 -12.70
CA VAL A 82 13.88 2.63 -11.85
C VAL A 82 14.79 3.63 -11.15
N THR A 83 14.60 3.80 -9.85
CA THR A 83 15.29 4.84 -9.09
C THR A 83 16.00 4.24 -7.89
N CYS A 84 17.20 4.74 -7.60
CA CYS A 84 17.85 4.55 -6.32
C CYS A 84 17.45 5.68 -5.36
N GLY A 85 17.21 5.35 -4.10
CA GLY A 85 16.94 6.33 -3.05
C GLY A 85 15.49 6.87 -3.00
N PRO A 86 15.25 7.95 -2.24
CA PRO A 86 13.92 8.42 -1.85
C PRO A 86 13.21 9.23 -2.96
N ALA A 87 13.42 8.91 -4.24
CA ALA A 87 12.98 9.74 -5.37
C ALA A 87 11.46 10.02 -5.35
N THR A 88 10.66 9.07 -4.87
CA THR A 88 9.21 9.18 -4.69
C THR A 88 8.80 9.72 -3.31
N GLN A 89 9.69 9.68 -2.31
CA GLN A 89 9.40 10.18 -0.96
C GLN A 89 9.49 11.70 -0.88
N VAL A 90 10.13 12.35 -1.86
CA VAL A 90 10.14 13.80 -2.01
C VAL A 90 8.80 14.26 -2.59
N SER A 91 7.98 14.94 -1.77
CA SER A 91 6.59 15.29 -2.09
C SER A 91 6.40 15.96 -3.46
N HIS A 92 7.18 16.99 -3.76
CA HIS A 92 7.04 17.73 -5.02
C HIS A 92 7.47 16.92 -6.27
N HIS A 93 8.38 15.94 -6.13
CA HIS A 93 8.69 15.01 -7.22
C HIS A 93 7.49 14.10 -7.49
N PHE A 94 6.92 13.55 -6.42
CA PHE A 94 5.77 12.68 -6.52
C PHE A 94 4.55 13.41 -7.09
N ASP A 95 4.29 14.65 -6.66
CA ASP A 95 3.21 15.48 -7.20
C ASP A 95 3.37 15.67 -8.72
N SER A 96 4.60 15.82 -9.21
CA SER A 96 4.87 15.92 -10.65
C SER A 96 4.50 14.63 -11.39
N LEU A 97 4.83 13.46 -10.85
CA LEU A 97 4.42 12.17 -11.42
C LEU A 97 2.89 12.02 -11.41
N LEU A 98 2.26 12.39 -10.30
CA LEU A 98 0.81 12.36 -10.14
C LEU A 98 0.11 13.25 -11.20
N MET A 99 0.65 14.44 -11.44
CA MET A 99 0.12 15.36 -12.45
C MET A 99 0.22 14.79 -13.87
N LEU A 100 1.27 14.04 -14.21
CA LEU A 100 1.37 13.42 -15.54
C LEU A 100 0.23 12.42 -15.81
N VAL A 101 -0.22 11.68 -14.79
CA VAL A 101 -1.36 10.77 -14.92
C VAL A 101 -2.69 11.54 -14.90
N LYS A 102 -2.84 12.53 -14.01
CA LYS A 102 -4.04 13.41 -13.96
C LYS A 102 -4.29 14.17 -15.27
N ASP A 103 -3.21 14.58 -15.93
CA ASP A 103 -3.25 15.30 -17.20
C ASP A 103 -3.44 14.35 -18.40
N ASN A 104 -3.68 13.04 -18.18
CA ASN A 104 -3.83 12.00 -19.21
C ASN A 104 -2.63 11.86 -20.16
N ILE A 105 -1.42 12.26 -19.71
CA ILE A 105 -0.18 12.11 -20.46
C ILE A 105 0.25 10.63 -20.45
N PHE A 106 0.15 9.99 -19.29
CA PHE A 106 0.34 8.56 -19.10
C PHE A 106 -0.89 7.95 -18.44
N ASP A 107 -1.22 6.71 -18.79
CA ASP A 107 -2.28 5.96 -18.12
C ASP A 107 -1.79 5.36 -16.80
N PHE A 108 -0.49 5.09 -16.68
CA PHE A 108 0.13 4.68 -15.44
C PHE A 108 1.62 5.02 -15.40
N ILE A 109 2.14 5.17 -14.18
CA ILE A 109 3.55 5.30 -13.86
C ILE A 109 3.86 4.29 -12.75
N ILE A 110 4.83 3.40 -13.00
CA ILE A 110 5.34 2.47 -12.00
C ILE A 110 6.76 2.90 -11.64
N VAL A 111 7.01 3.07 -10.36
CA VAL A 111 8.32 3.45 -9.83
C VAL A 111 8.84 2.34 -8.92
N PHE A 112 9.97 1.77 -9.31
CA PHE A 112 10.75 0.88 -8.47
C PHE A 112 11.71 1.73 -7.64
N GLY A 113 11.42 1.85 -6.35
CA GLY A 113 12.22 2.60 -5.38
C GLY A 113 12.96 1.66 -4.44
N GLY A 114 14.22 1.93 -4.14
CA GLY A 114 15.01 1.07 -3.26
C GLY A 114 16.41 1.62 -3.03
N ALA A 115 17.04 1.19 -1.94
CA ALA A 115 18.45 1.54 -1.67
C ALA A 115 19.41 0.85 -2.66
N SER A 116 18.99 -0.24 -3.30
CA SER A 116 19.82 -1.03 -4.21
C SER A 116 18.98 -1.67 -5.32
N THR A 117 18.18 -0.86 -6.02
CA THR A 117 17.38 -1.32 -7.16
C THR A 117 18.29 -1.75 -8.32
N LEU A 118 18.49 -3.06 -8.47
CA LEU A 118 19.28 -3.63 -9.54
C LEU A 118 18.39 -3.94 -10.76
N PRO A 119 18.70 -3.43 -11.97
CA PRO A 119 17.91 -3.70 -13.17
C PRO A 119 17.68 -5.18 -13.45
N MET A 120 18.68 -6.03 -13.17
CA MET A 120 18.59 -7.48 -13.35
C MET A 120 17.49 -8.15 -12.50
N ASN A 121 17.14 -7.58 -11.35
CA ASN A 121 16.12 -8.13 -10.45
C ASN A 121 14.70 -7.72 -10.86
N ILE A 122 14.56 -6.54 -11.49
CA ILE A 122 13.27 -5.98 -11.90
C ILE A 122 12.94 -6.26 -13.37
N GLY A 123 13.95 -6.46 -14.21
CA GLY A 123 13.82 -6.59 -15.66
C GLY A 123 12.82 -7.68 -16.09
N PRO A 124 12.92 -8.92 -15.56
CA PRO A 124 11.96 -9.98 -15.88
C PRO A 124 10.51 -9.61 -15.53
N MET A 125 10.29 -8.96 -14.39
CA MET A 125 8.97 -8.52 -13.96
C MET A 125 8.44 -7.41 -14.88
N VAL A 126 9.27 -6.42 -15.20
CA VAL A 126 8.91 -5.33 -16.13
C VAL A 126 8.55 -5.89 -17.51
N GLN A 127 9.35 -6.83 -18.03
CA GLN A 127 9.06 -7.47 -19.31
C GLN A 127 7.74 -8.24 -19.28
N ALA A 128 7.49 -9.01 -18.21
CA ALA A 128 6.23 -9.73 -18.04
C ALA A 128 5.04 -8.77 -17.95
N PHE A 129 5.21 -7.66 -17.22
CA PHE A 129 4.20 -6.62 -17.10
C PHE A 129 3.89 -5.92 -18.44
N VAL A 130 4.92 -5.52 -19.19
CA VAL A 130 4.74 -4.91 -20.52
C VAL A 130 4.05 -5.88 -21.48
N ARG A 131 4.47 -7.15 -21.49
CA ARG A 131 3.83 -8.19 -22.29
C ARG A 131 2.35 -8.33 -21.94
N ASN A 132 2.03 -8.33 -20.65
CA ASN A 132 0.68 -8.40 -20.14
C ASN A 132 -0.17 -7.18 -20.52
N ALA A 133 0.37 -5.99 -20.36
CA ALA A 133 -0.32 -4.74 -20.68
C ALA A 133 -0.54 -4.55 -22.20
N THR A 134 0.40 -4.99 -23.04
CA THR A 134 0.38 -4.74 -24.49
C THR A 134 -0.30 -5.86 -25.28
N LEU A 135 0.04 -7.13 -25.03
CA LEU A 135 -0.45 -8.26 -25.83
C LEU A 135 -1.82 -8.74 -25.37
N PHE A 136 -2.01 -8.88 -24.05
CA PHE A 136 -3.23 -9.47 -23.49
C PHE A 136 -4.32 -8.43 -23.18
N ARG A 137 -4.03 -7.14 -23.42
CA ARG A 137 -4.98 -6.02 -23.22
C ARG A 137 -5.69 -6.08 -21.87
N ILE A 138 -4.93 -6.36 -20.80
CA ILE A 138 -5.52 -6.55 -19.47
C ILE A 138 -6.30 -5.30 -19.07
N PRO A 139 -7.58 -5.45 -18.65
CA PRO A 139 -8.46 -4.31 -18.41
C PRO A 139 -8.02 -3.46 -17.22
N ASP A 140 -7.26 -4.01 -16.28
CA ASP A 140 -6.84 -3.31 -15.07
C ASP A 140 -5.31 -3.40 -14.85
N VAL A 141 -4.66 -2.24 -14.76
CA VAL A 141 -3.20 -2.12 -14.58
C VAL A 141 -2.79 -2.66 -13.21
N TRP A 142 -3.60 -2.34 -12.19
CA TRP A 142 -3.33 -2.67 -10.81
C TRP A 142 -3.42 -4.17 -10.55
N ASP A 143 -4.46 -4.83 -11.06
CA ASP A 143 -4.64 -6.27 -10.92
C ASP A 143 -3.52 -7.03 -11.63
N SER A 144 -3.14 -6.59 -12.84
CA SER A 144 -2.00 -7.19 -13.56
C SER A 144 -0.70 -7.08 -12.76
N LEU A 145 -0.46 -5.94 -12.13
CA LEU A 145 0.75 -5.73 -11.32
C LEU A 145 0.71 -6.63 -10.09
N CYS A 146 -0.43 -6.70 -9.40
CA CYS A 146 -0.62 -7.55 -8.23
C CYS A 146 -0.40 -9.04 -8.53
N GLU A 147 -0.89 -9.52 -9.67
CA GLU A 147 -0.72 -10.93 -10.07
C GLU A 147 0.73 -11.28 -10.38
N LEU A 148 1.45 -10.38 -11.05
CA LEU A 148 2.88 -10.55 -11.32
C LEU A 148 3.70 -10.53 -10.03
N LEU A 149 3.39 -9.62 -9.11
CA LEU A 149 4.07 -9.53 -7.82
C LEU A 149 3.78 -10.74 -6.93
N ALA A 150 2.55 -11.23 -6.91
CA ALA A 150 2.21 -12.46 -6.20
C ALA A 150 2.98 -13.67 -6.74
N SER A 151 3.31 -13.67 -8.04
CA SER A 151 4.09 -14.73 -8.69
C SER A 151 5.61 -14.56 -8.55
N SER A 152 6.09 -13.37 -8.18
CA SER A 152 7.51 -13.04 -8.07
C SER A 152 7.77 -12.03 -6.96
N PRO A 153 7.50 -12.40 -5.69
CA PRO A 153 7.57 -11.47 -4.56
C PRO A 153 8.99 -11.01 -4.24
N ASP A 154 10.01 -11.71 -4.71
CA ASP A 154 11.43 -11.43 -4.42
C ASP A 154 11.90 -10.10 -5.05
N VAL A 155 11.18 -9.58 -6.05
CA VAL A 155 11.43 -8.24 -6.60
C VAL A 155 11.28 -7.15 -5.52
N LEU A 156 10.52 -7.43 -4.45
CA LEU A 156 10.26 -6.52 -3.34
C LEU A 156 11.20 -6.74 -2.13
N ASP A 157 12.18 -7.64 -2.22
CA ASP A 157 13.13 -7.87 -1.10
C ASP A 157 14.02 -6.65 -0.83
N HIS A 158 14.29 -5.88 -1.87
CA HIS A 158 15.18 -4.71 -1.82
C HIS A 158 14.53 -3.45 -2.40
N ASN A 159 13.25 -3.55 -2.79
CA ASN A 159 12.53 -2.50 -3.47
C ASN A 159 11.12 -2.36 -2.88
N THR A 160 10.59 -1.15 -2.96
CA THR A 160 9.16 -0.88 -2.92
C THR A 160 8.70 -0.45 -4.30
N ILE A 161 7.43 -0.68 -4.60
CA ILE A 161 6.85 -0.29 -5.89
C ILE A 161 5.76 0.72 -5.63
N VAL A 162 5.97 1.95 -6.11
CA VAL A 162 4.91 2.96 -6.14
C VAL A 162 4.28 2.94 -7.52
N ILE A 163 2.96 2.81 -7.57
CA ILE A 163 2.19 2.92 -8.81
C ILE A 163 1.23 4.10 -8.71
N VAL A 164 1.25 4.94 -9.74
CA VAL A 164 0.23 5.97 -9.99
C VAL A 164 -0.49 5.57 -11.26
N TYR A 165 -1.81 5.44 -11.24
CA TYR A 165 -2.56 4.99 -12.41
C TYR A 165 -3.94 5.62 -12.52
N ALA A 166 -4.39 5.76 -13.76
CA ALA A 166 -5.74 6.13 -14.11
C ALA A 166 -6.66 4.90 -13.99
N SER A 167 -7.68 5.02 -13.17
CA SER A 167 -8.81 4.09 -13.06
C SER A 167 -10.07 4.77 -13.58
N TYR A 168 -10.96 4.00 -14.19
CA TYR A 168 -12.23 4.50 -14.72
C TYR A 168 -13.37 3.80 -14.02
N VAL A 169 -13.93 4.46 -13.00
CA VAL A 169 -15.05 3.94 -12.21
C VAL A 169 -16.31 4.64 -12.71
N GLU A 170 -17.27 3.88 -13.23
CA GLU A 170 -18.52 4.43 -13.80
C GLU A 170 -18.27 5.49 -14.89
N GLY A 171 -17.22 5.30 -15.70
CA GLY A 171 -16.81 6.25 -16.74
C GLY A 171 -16.11 7.51 -16.23
N LYS A 172 -15.95 7.68 -14.92
CA LYS A 172 -15.21 8.81 -14.33
C LYS A 172 -13.73 8.48 -14.22
N HIS A 173 -12.90 9.38 -14.74
CA HIS A 173 -11.45 9.30 -14.60
C HIS A 173 -11.03 9.61 -13.16
N MET A 174 -10.43 8.63 -12.50
CA MET A 174 -9.94 8.68 -11.13
C MET A 174 -8.46 8.32 -11.12
N VAL A 175 -7.61 9.15 -10.52
CA VAL A 175 -6.19 8.83 -10.39
C VAL A 175 -5.92 8.30 -8.99
N GLU A 176 -5.37 7.09 -8.93
CA GLU A 176 -5.00 6.44 -7.69
C GLU A 176 -3.48 6.33 -7.58
N SER A 177 -3.00 6.30 -6.33
CA SER A 177 -1.60 6.10 -6.01
C SER A 177 -1.46 5.15 -4.84
N ARG A 178 -0.64 4.12 -5.04
CA ARG A 178 -0.45 3.03 -4.08
C ARG A 178 1.02 2.66 -4.01
N GLU A 179 1.48 2.29 -2.83
CA GLU A 179 2.78 1.66 -2.62
C GLU A 179 2.54 0.18 -2.30
N ILE A 180 3.30 -0.69 -2.96
CA ILE A 180 3.33 -2.12 -2.76
C ILE A 180 4.68 -2.49 -2.19
N SER A 181 4.65 -3.23 -1.09
CA SER A 181 5.85 -3.60 -0.36
C SER A 181 5.69 -4.97 0.29
N LYS A 182 6.83 -5.63 0.53
CA LYS A 182 6.89 -6.93 1.20
C LYS A 182 6.99 -6.73 2.71
N HIS A 183 6.20 -7.49 3.46
CA HIS A 183 6.35 -7.63 4.90
C HIS A 183 7.65 -8.38 5.20
N CYS A 184 8.63 -7.66 5.76
CA CYS A 184 9.96 -8.18 6.10
C CYS A 184 10.41 -7.63 7.48
N PRO A 185 9.89 -8.17 8.59
CA PRO A 185 10.38 -7.83 9.92
C PRO A 185 11.88 -8.17 10.10
N PRO A 186 12.64 -7.37 10.86
CA PRO A 186 12.17 -6.24 11.67
C PRO A 186 12.06 -4.92 10.90
N HIS A 187 12.51 -4.88 9.64
CA HIS A 187 12.67 -3.63 8.91
C HIS A 187 11.33 -3.07 8.43
N HIS A 188 10.54 -3.86 7.69
CA HIS A 188 9.31 -3.39 7.05
C HIS A 188 8.10 -4.21 7.54
N VAL A 189 7.36 -3.67 8.50
CA VAL A 189 6.11 -4.29 8.99
C VAL A 189 4.98 -3.89 8.03
N PHE A 190 4.18 -4.84 7.54
CA PHE A 190 3.17 -4.57 6.49
C PHE A 190 3.73 -3.84 5.26
N GLY A 191 5.02 -4.03 4.96
CA GLY A 191 5.68 -3.31 3.87
C GLY A 191 5.97 -1.82 4.13
N HIS A 192 5.74 -1.33 5.35
CA HIS A 192 5.96 0.07 5.73
C HIS A 192 7.02 0.20 6.83
N GLU A 193 7.84 1.24 6.73
CA GLU A 193 8.80 1.60 7.78
C GLU A 193 8.11 2.52 8.80
N PHE A 194 7.79 1.96 9.97
CA PHE A 194 7.19 2.74 11.05
C PHE A 194 8.26 3.38 11.91
N SER A 195 8.16 4.69 12.12
CA SER A 195 8.90 5.46 13.12
C SER A 195 8.02 5.75 14.34
N ALA A 196 7.57 4.70 15.03
CA ALA A 196 6.53 4.82 16.06
C ALA A 196 7.11 4.78 17.49
N CYS A 197 6.87 5.86 18.25
CA CYS A 197 6.92 5.83 19.70
C CYS A 197 5.93 6.83 20.28
N ALA A 198 4.95 6.35 21.04
CA ALA A 198 3.94 7.20 21.67
C ALA A 198 4.43 7.85 22.97
N LYS A 199 5.67 7.59 23.42
CA LYS A 199 6.21 8.18 24.65
C LYS A 199 6.62 9.62 24.39
N GLU A 200 6.01 10.55 25.12
CA GLU A 200 6.32 11.98 25.06
C GLU A 200 7.82 12.25 25.20
N GLY A 201 8.36 13.12 24.34
CA GLY A 201 9.78 13.46 24.28
C GLY A 201 10.71 12.38 23.70
N CYS A 202 10.19 11.21 23.34
CA CYS A 202 10.98 10.18 22.67
C CYS A 202 10.89 10.33 21.15
N HIS A 203 12.02 10.67 20.52
CA HIS A 203 12.18 10.69 19.07
C HIS A 203 13.10 9.53 18.67
N PRO A 204 12.57 8.31 18.44
CA PRO A 204 13.36 7.20 17.91
C PRO A 204 13.64 7.40 16.42
N ALA A 205 14.82 6.99 15.98
CA ALA A 205 15.04 6.69 14.57
C ALA A 205 14.30 5.39 14.21
N ALA A 206 14.07 5.12 12.92
CA ALA A 206 13.44 3.87 12.51
C ALA A 206 14.26 2.63 12.94
N SER A 207 15.58 2.74 12.98
CA SER A 207 16.50 1.73 13.51
C SER A 207 16.31 1.42 15.00
N ASP A 208 15.69 2.33 15.77
CA ASP A 208 15.41 2.11 17.19
C ASP A 208 14.15 1.27 17.39
N ASN A 209 13.43 0.90 16.33
CA ASN A 209 12.23 0.09 16.44
C ASN A 209 12.56 -1.40 16.31
N GLN A 210 12.26 -2.15 17.36
CA GLN A 210 12.31 -3.61 17.37
C GLN A 210 10.92 -4.15 17.08
N VAL A 211 10.85 -5.16 16.22
CA VAL A 211 9.59 -5.80 15.88
C VAL A 211 9.51 -7.15 16.57
N SER A 212 8.37 -7.39 17.23
CA SER A 212 8.07 -8.68 17.86
C SER A 212 6.84 -9.29 17.17
N THR A 213 6.98 -10.53 16.71
CA THR A 213 5.90 -11.28 16.06
C THR A 213 5.46 -12.46 16.94
N LYS A 214 4.15 -12.72 17.01
CA LYS A 214 3.58 -13.87 17.73
C LYS A 214 2.17 -14.17 17.23
N ASN A 215 1.87 -15.41 16.90
CA ASN A 215 0.52 -15.89 16.52
C ASN A 215 -0.14 -15.02 15.43
N SER A 216 0.56 -14.77 14.32
CA SER A 216 0.10 -13.87 13.24
C SER A 216 -0.21 -12.44 13.70
N LYS A 217 0.42 -12.00 14.79
CA LYS A 217 0.36 -10.62 15.28
C LYS A 217 1.75 -10.03 15.33
N VAL A 218 1.81 -8.72 15.22
CA VAL A 218 3.03 -7.94 15.30
C VAL A 218 2.85 -6.77 16.27
N ARG A 219 3.93 -6.38 16.92
CA ARG A 219 4.02 -5.14 17.70
C ARG A 219 5.40 -4.51 17.53
N ILE A 220 5.46 -3.21 17.78
CA ILE A 220 6.70 -2.43 17.77
C ILE A 220 7.12 -2.16 19.21
N ILE A 221 8.41 -2.27 19.47
CA ILE A 221 9.07 -1.95 20.74
C ILE A 221 10.14 -0.90 20.44
N CYS A 222 10.04 0.27 21.06
CA CYS A 222 11.05 1.31 20.95
C CYS A 222 12.26 0.94 21.82
N ALA A 223 13.41 0.63 21.22
CA ALA A 223 14.64 0.28 21.93
C ALA A 223 15.15 1.42 22.82
N LYS A 224 14.94 2.68 22.42
CA LYS A 224 15.41 3.87 23.15
C LYS A 224 14.70 4.07 24.50
N CYS A 225 13.38 3.87 24.56
CA CYS A 225 12.59 4.18 25.75
C CYS A 225 11.75 3.01 26.29
N GLN A 226 11.84 1.85 25.64
CA GLN A 226 11.13 0.61 25.95
C GLN A 226 9.60 0.68 25.84
N TRP A 227 9.06 1.72 25.18
CA TRP A 227 7.64 1.77 24.82
C TRP A 227 7.29 0.57 23.93
N THR A 228 6.10 0.00 24.14
CA THR A 228 5.62 -1.16 23.38
C THR A 228 4.22 -0.87 22.86
N SER A 229 4.00 -1.04 21.56
CA SER A 229 2.67 -0.90 20.95
C SER A 229 1.74 -2.06 21.33
N ALA A 230 0.45 -1.91 21.02
CA ALA A 230 -0.46 -3.04 21.02
C ALA A 230 -0.08 -4.07 19.94
N TRP A 231 -0.58 -5.29 20.11
CA TRP A 231 -0.51 -6.34 19.10
C TRP A 231 -1.53 -6.08 17.99
N VAL A 232 -1.07 -6.10 16.75
CA VAL A 232 -1.89 -5.95 15.54
C VAL A 232 -1.85 -7.25 14.75
N ALA A 233 -3.01 -7.73 14.29
CA ALA A 233 -3.14 -8.89 13.42
C ALA A 233 -2.54 -8.62 12.02
N ILE A 234 -1.82 -9.60 11.48
CA ILE A 234 -1.14 -9.51 10.17
C ILE A 234 -2.04 -10.00 9.03
N ASP A 235 -2.96 -10.89 9.36
CA ASP A 235 -3.85 -11.62 8.46
C ASP A 235 -5.17 -10.89 8.17
N MET A 236 -5.31 -9.65 8.61
CA MET A 236 -6.53 -8.86 8.40
C MET A 236 -6.20 -7.55 7.72
N ASP A 237 -6.84 -7.34 6.57
CA ASP A 237 -6.94 -6.02 5.96
C ASP A 237 -7.47 -5.01 6.98
N ASN A 238 -7.02 -3.77 6.85
CA ASN A 238 -7.63 -2.67 7.57
C ASN A 238 -7.69 -1.42 6.69
N LYS A 239 -8.15 -0.32 7.28
CA LYS A 239 -8.34 0.94 6.54
C LYS A 239 -7.03 1.60 6.05
N TYR A 240 -5.86 1.10 6.44
CA TYR A 240 -4.56 1.67 6.12
C TYR A 240 -3.69 0.77 5.24
N PHE A 241 -3.81 -0.55 5.37
CA PHE A 241 -3.09 -1.51 4.54
C PHE A 241 -3.96 -2.71 4.19
N PHE A 242 -3.67 -3.29 3.03
CA PHE A 242 -4.41 -4.38 2.43
C PHE A 242 -3.45 -5.43 1.91
N CYS A 243 -3.74 -6.71 2.16
CA CYS A 243 -2.94 -7.82 1.70
C CYS A 243 -3.22 -8.13 0.22
N ILE A 244 -2.17 -8.26 -0.58
CA ILE A 244 -2.28 -8.63 -1.99
C ILE A 244 -2.42 -10.15 -2.08
N LYS A 245 -3.57 -10.62 -2.58
CA LYS A 245 -3.87 -12.04 -2.80
C LYS A 245 -3.52 -12.88 -1.54
N PRO A 246 -4.26 -12.72 -0.41
CA PRO A 246 -3.90 -13.28 0.91
C PRO A 246 -3.58 -14.78 0.93
N THR A 247 -4.21 -15.56 0.04
CA THR A 247 -3.97 -17.01 -0.08
C THR A 247 -2.63 -17.36 -0.72
N ILE A 248 -2.15 -16.53 -1.66
CA ILE A 248 -1.00 -16.83 -2.52
C ILE A 248 0.25 -16.07 -2.04
N ALA A 249 0.06 -14.80 -1.66
CA ALA A 249 1.15 -13.90 -1.31
C ALA A 249 0.84 -13.13 -0.01
N PRO A 250 0.65 -13.83 1.14
CA PRO A 250 0.24 -13.22 2.42
C PRO A 250 1.25 -12.19 2.98
N MET A 251 2.46 -12.15 2.43
CA MET A 251 3.51 -11.21 2.80
C MET A 251 3.47 -9.91 1.99
N LEU A 252 2.65 -9.81 0.94
CA LEU A 252 2.56 -8.61 0.12
C LEU A 252 1.43 -7.73 0.61
N PHE A 253 1.75 -6.45 0.81
CA PHE A 253 0.80 -5.46 1.28
C PHE A 253 0.85 -4.25 0.38
N TRP A 254 -0.27 -3.54 0.30
CA TRP A 254 -0.31 -2.21 -0.27
C TRP A 254 -1.00 -1.22 0.65
N HIS A 255 -0.63 0.05 0.50
CA HIS A 255 -1.29 1.19 1.12
C HIS A 255 -1.32 2.38 0.16
N HIS A 256 -2.11 3.41 0.50
CA HIS A 256 -2.09 4.67 -0.25
C HIS A 256 -0.72 5.34 -0.17
N PHE A 257 -0.30 5.93 -1.29
CA PHE A 257 0.93 6.70 -1.37
C PHE A 257 0.66 8.17 -1.79
N PRO A 258 1.19 9.17 -1.06
CA PRO A 258 2.03 9.05 0.12
C PRO A 258 1.30 8.45 1.34
N PRO A 259 2.01 7.84 2.29
CA PRO A 259 1.42 7.29 3.51
C PRO A 259 0.58 8.33 4.26
N SER A 260 -0.65 7.97 4.62
CA SER A 260 -1.50 8.85 5.44
C SER A 260 -0.91 9.03 6.85
N ALA A 261 -1.20 10.17 7.49
CA ALA A 261 -0.84 10.37 8.89
C ALA A 261 -1.39 9.27 9.82
N GLY A 262 -2.57 8.71 9.48
CA GLY A 262 -3.16 7.60 10.20
C GLY A 262 -2.35 6.31 10.10
N LEU A 263 -1.76 6.03 8.94
CA LEU A 263 -0.84 4.89 8.76
C LEU A 263 0.43 5.12 9.59
N ASN A 264 1.06 6.29 9.50
CA ASN A 264 2.27 6.59 10.30
C ASN A 264 2.02 6.48 11.82
N ASN A 265 0.83 6.89 12.26
CA ASN A 265 0.43 6.82 13.66
C ASN A 265 -0.22 5.50 14.06
N PHE A 266 -0.29 4.50 13.16
CA PHE A 266 -1.08 3.31 13.35
C PHE A 266 -0.75 2.56 14.66
N PHE A 267 0.53 2.28 14.91
CA PHE A 267 0.95 1.60 16.14
C PHE A 267 0.85 2.46 17.41
N MET A 268 0.89 3.79 17.27
CA MET A 268 0.70 4.72 18.39
C MET A 268 -0.78 4.78 18.78
N ASN A 269 -1.66 4.84 17.78
CA ASN A 269 -3.11 4.89 17.94
C ASN A 269 -3.74 3.53 18.23
N ALA A 270 -3.04 2.43 17.94
CA ALA A 270 -3.49 1.08 18.29
C ALA A 270 -3.51 0.84 19.82
N THR A 271 -3.24 1.85 20.65
CA THR A 271 -3.24 1.71 22.10
C THR A 271 -4.64 1.87 22.72
N TRP A 272 -4.99 0.80 23.46
CA TRP A 272 -5.92 0.72 24.59
C TRP A 272 -7.41 0.62 24.28
N ASP A 273 -7.98 -0.59 24.48
CA ASP A 273 -9.36 -0.69 24.99
C ASP A 273 -9.49 0.29 26.18
N ALA A 274 -10.58 1.06 26.16
CA ALA A 274 -10.76 2.41 26.71
C ALA A 274 -10.54 2.67 28.23
N ASN A 275 -9.86 1.79 28.97
CA ASN A 275 -9.70 1.94 30.43
C ASN A 275 -8.27 1.86 30.98
N GLY A 276 -7.22 1.84 30.13
CA GLY A 276 -5.83 2.07 30.57
C GLY A 276 -5.26 1.17 31.68
N LYS A 277 -5.98 0.12 32.11
CA LYS A 277 -5.51 -0.80 33.15
C LYS A 277 -4.73 -1.94 32.50
N SER A 278 -3.41 -1.91 32.70
CA SER A 278 -2.54 -3.08 32.56
C SER A 278 -3.22 -4.31 33.21
N LYS A 279 -3.48 -5.35 32.43
CA LYS A 279 -4.07 -6.63 32.88
C LYS A 279 -3.33 -7.28 34.07
N ARG A 280 -2.13 -6.79 34.43
CA ARG A 280 -1.38 -7.28 35.59
C ARG A 280 -1.92 -6.80 36.94
N LYS A 281 -2.61 -5.65 37.00
CA LYS A 281 -3.19 -5.13 38.25
C LYS A 281 -4.59 -5.68 38.54
N LYS A 282 -5.39 -5.95 37.49
CA LYS A 282 -6.73 -6.53 37.65
C LYS A 282 -6.71 -7.96 38.20
N ARG A 283 -5.70 -8.78 37.87
CA ARG A 283 -5.51 -10.11 38.49
C ARG A 283 -5.05 -10.07 39.95
N GLN A 284 -4.46 -8.97 40.43
CA GLN A 284 -4.12 -8.77 41.84
C GLN A 284 -5.30 -8.19 42.63
N GLU A 285 -6.10 -7.30 42.05
CA GLU A 285 -7.35 -6.79 42.63
C GLU A 285 -8.43 -7.89 42.68
N ASP A 286 -8.64 -8.65 41.60
CA ASP A 286 -9.62 -9.76 41.57
C ASP A 286 -9.21 -10.92 42.52
N ASN A 287 -7.91 -11.10 42.79
CA ASN A 287 -7.43 -12.06 43.82
C ASN A 287 -7.50 -11.49 45.25
N ALA A 288 -7.44 -10.17 45.44
CA ALA A 288 -7.66 -9.51 46.73
C ALA A 288 -9.16 -9.47 47.10
N ASP A 289 -10.04 -9.34 46.10
CA ASP A 289 -11.50 -9.38 46.27
C ASP A 289 -12.04 -10.82 46.41
N ALA A 290 -11.41 -11.80 45.76
CA ALA A 290 -11.73 -13.22 45.99
C ALA A 290 -11.29 -13.72 47.40
N SER A 291 -10.24 -13.13 47.98
CA SER A 291 -9.79 -13.45 49.35
C SER A 291 -10.60 -12.75 50.44
N THR A 292 -11.31 -11.66 50.13
CA THR A 292 -12.31 -11.05 51.05
C THR A 292 -13.71 -11.65 50.88
N SER A 293 -14.05 -12.17 49.70
CA SER A 293 -15.32 -12.87 49.42
C SER A 293 -15.42 -14.27 50.06
N HIS A 294 -14.29 -14.98 50.25
CA HIS A 294 -14.30 -16.28 50.93
C HIS A 294 -14.53 -16.21 52.44
N HIS A 295 -14.43 -15.03 53.07
CA HIS A 295 -14.76 -14.86 54.48
C HIS A 295 -16.25 -14.52 54.73
N ALA A 296 -16.97 -14.06 53.71
CA ALA A 296 -18.39 -13.69 53.81
C ALA A 296 -19.37 -14.79 53.34
N LYS A 297 -18.86 -15.86 52.71
CA LYS A 297 -19.69 -16.93 52.12
C LYS A 297 -19.65 -18.25 52.92
N CYS A 298 -19.27 -18.21 54.20
CA CYS A 298 -19.34 -19.34 55.13
C CYS A 298 -20.50 -19.22 56.15
N GLN A 299 -21.47 -18.32 55.94
CA GLN A 299 -22.59 -18.11 56.88
C GLN A 299 -23.99 -18.19 56.30
N ARG A 300 -24.16 -18.47 54.99
CA ARG A 300 -25.49 -18.70 54.43
C ARG A 300 -25.39 -19.76 53.36
N LEU A 301 -25.73 -20.99 53.72
CA LEU A 301 -26.37 -22.02 52.88
C LEU A 301 -26.54 -23.27 53.74
N SER A 302 -27.54 -23.24 54.61
CA SER A 302 -28.13 -24.43 55.22
C SER A 302 -29.65 -24.28 55.14
N SER A 303 -30.21 -24.48 53.95
CA SER A 303 -31.60 -24.90 53.77
C SER A 303 -31.97 -24.97 52.29
N SER A 304 -32.67 -26.04 51.96
CA SER A 304 -33.58 -26.21 50.81
C SER A 304 -33.03 -26.96 49.60
N LEU A 305 -33.11 -28.28 49.81
CA LEU A 305 -33.32 -29.39 48.88
C LEU A 305 -34.59 -29.25 48.00
N GLU A 306 -34.64 -30.13 46.99
CA GLU A 306 -35.77 -30.58 46.11
C GLU A 306 -36.12 -29.69 44.90
N GLY A 307 -36.26 -30.18 43.66
CA GLY A 307 -36.23 -31.54 43.10
C GLY A 307 -36.51 -31.56 41.58
N SER A 308 -36.31 -32.74 40.95
CA SER A 308 -36.86 -33.29 39.68
C SER A 308 -36.65 -32.53 38.35
N SER A 309 -35.89 -33.01 37.35
CA SER A 309 -36.03 -34.18 36.44
C SER A 309 -37.06 -34.01 35.30
N SER A 310 -36.60 -34.01 34.03
CA SER A 310 -36.94 -35.00 32.98
C SER A 310 -36.72 -34.46 31.54
N ASP A 311 -35.80 -35.13 30.83
CA ASP A 311 -35.87 -35.71 29.47
C ASP A 311 -36.45 -35.01 28.22
N GLY A 312 -35.70 -35.23 27.13
CA GLY A 312 -36.18 -35.36 25.73
C GLY A 312 -35.98 -34.11 24.86
N ASN A 313 -35.69 -34.17 23.56
CA ASN A 313 -35.39 -35.24 22.63
C ASN A 313 -34.80 -34.62 21.34
N GLU A 314 -34.20 -35.47 20.52
CA GLU A 314 -33.68 -35.39 19.14
C GLU A 314 -34.17 -34.29 18.17
N GLY A 315 -33.30 -33.90 17.22
CA GLY A 315 -33.71 -33.23 15.98
C GLY A 315 -32.61 -32.56 15.14
N LEU A 316 -31.81 -33.36 14.41
CA LEU A 316 -31.20 -33.01 13.11
C LEU A 316 -32.10 -33.59 11.99
N PRO A 317 -31.92 -33.31 10.68
CA PRO A 317 -31.10 -32.31 9.96
C PRO A 317 -31.91 -31.56 8.87
N MET A 318 -31.32 -30.56 8.18
CA MET A 318 -31.44 -30.50 6.71
C MET A 318 -30.44 -29.55 6.04
N ILE A 319 -29.83 -30.09 4.99
CA ILE A 319 -28.99 -29.49 3.97
C ILE A 319 -29.91 -28.85 2.92
N CYS A 320 -29.59 -27.65 2.43
CA CYS A 320 -30.00 -27.17 1.11
C CYS A 320 -28.82 -26.45 0.44
N GLU A 321 -28.81 -26.60 -0.88
CA GLU A 321 -27.74 -26.45 -1.88
C GLU A 321 -26.99 -25.11 -1.92
#